data_AF-A0A143YR49-F1
#
_entry.id   AF-A0A143YR49-F1
#
_cell.length_a   1.000
_cell.length_b   1.000
_cell.length_c   1.000
_cell.angle_alpha   90.00
_cell.angle_beta   90.00
_cell.angle_gamma   90.00
#
_symmetry.space_group_name_H-M   'P 1'
#
loop_
_entity.id
_entity.type
_entity.pdbx_description
1 polymer ?
#
loop_
_entity_poly.entity_id
_entity_poly.type
_entity_poly.pdbx_seq_one_letter_code
_entity_poly.pdbx_strand_id
1 'polypeptide(L)'
;MNRKEKSEKKRIISEYIDLGNGRYKDSEVDSLHELATEPDKYNGKSKTIRNKFDGVSSDGKYTREEETTYTLRGDKEGVRIEKKYQYHDDDGQTGENETVYNTGRDILNLFKSFLND
;
A
#
# COMPACT_ATOMS: atom_id res chain seq x y z
N MET A 1 -13.80 -11.89 -18.07
CA MET A 1 -14.42 -12.67 -16.98
C MET A 1 -15.93 -12.67 -17.16
N ASN A 2 -16.62 -13.78 -16.90
CA ASN A 2 -18.10 -13.76 -16.96
C ASN A 2 -18.70 -13.17 -15.65
N ARG A 3 -19.97 -12.76 -15.66
CA ARG A 3 -20.60 -12.11 -14.49
C ARG A 3 -20.65 -13.00 -13.25
N LYS A 4 -20.89 -14.30 -13.42
CA LYS A 4 -21.01 -15.26 -12.32
C LYS A 4 -19.65 -15.46 -11.64
N GLU A 5 -18.63 -15.75 -12.44
CA GLU A 5 -17.23 -15.87 -12.04
C GLU A 5 -16.74 -14.62 -11.31
N LYS A 6 -17.03 -13.43 -11.85
CA LYS A 6 -16.65 -12.16 -11.23
C LYS A 6 -17.30 -11.94 -9.87
N SER A 7 -18.57 -12.31 -9.75
CA SER A 7 -19.31 -12.18 -8.49
C SER A 7 -18.78 -13.15 -7.44
N GLU A 8 -18.42 -14.36 -7.85
CA GLU A 8 -17.82 -15.37 -6.98
C GLU A 8 -16.44 -14.96 -6.48
N LYS A 9 -15.56 -14.48 -7.37
CA LYS A 9 -14.25 -13.94 -6.96
C LYS A 9 -14.40 -12.76 -6.00
N LYS A 10 -15.31 -11.82 -6.28
CA LYS A 10 -15.58 -10.69 -5.37
C LYS A 10 -16.06 -11.14 -3.99
N ARG A 11 -16.86 -12.21 -3.91
CA ARG A 11 -17.31 -12.78 -2.63
C ARG A 11 -16.11 -13.28 -1.81
N ILE A 12 -15.22 -14.05 -2.44
CA ILE A 12 -13.99 -14.55 -1.79
C ILE A 12 -13.11 -13.37 -1.35
N ILE A 13 -12.88 -12.40 -2.25
CA ILE A 13 -12.05 -11.23 -1.94
C ILE A 13 -12.61 -10.46 -0.74
N SER A 14 -13.94 -10.29 -0.66
CA SER A 14 -14.57 -9.52 0.42
C SER A 14 -14.41 -10.13 1.82
N GLU A 15 -13.99 -11.40 1.92
CA GLU A 15 -13.65 -12.03 3.20
C GLU A 15 -12.31 -11.52 3.76
N TYR A 16 -11.44 -10.98 2.90
CA TYR A 16 -10.07 -10.57 3.26
C TYR A 16 -9.75 -9.11 2.95
N ILE A 17 -10.52 -8.47 2.07
CA ILE A 17 -10.25 -7.12 1.56
C ILE A 17 -11.55 -6.33 1.49
N ASP A 18 -11.53 -5.11 2.03
CA ASP A 18 -12.67 -4.20 1.91
C ASP A 18 -12.77 -3.67 0.47
N LEU A 19 -13.72 -4.21 -0.30
CA LEU A 19 -14.00 -3.77 -1.67
C LEU A 19 -14.84 -2.48 -1.73
N GLY A 20 -15.46 -2.07 -0.61
CA GLY A 20 -16.46 -1.01 -0.57
C GLY A 20 -17.50 -1.11 -1.70
N ASN A 21 -17.95 0.05 -2.18
CA ASN A 21 -18.83 0.16 -3.35
C ASN A 21 -18.05 0.33 -4.67
N GLY A 22 -16.78 -0.10 -4.70
CA GLY A 22 -15.87 0.11 -5.81
C GLY A 22 -16.27 -0.64 -7.09
N ARG A 23 -16.13 0.03 -8.25
CA ARG A 23 -16.15 -0.62 -9.56
C ARG A 23 -14.75 -1.11 -9.92
N TYR A 24 -14.59 -2.43 -10.01
CA TYR A 24 -13.33 -3.08 -10.35
C TYR A 24 -13.38 -3.66 -11.76
N LYS A 25 -12.32 -3.44 -12.54
CA LYS A 25 -12.08 -4.12 -13.81
C LYS A 25 -11.84 -5.61 -13.58
N ASP A 26 -11.96 -6.41 -14.63
CA ASP A 26 -11.74 -7.86 -14.52
C ASP A 26 -10.32 -8.18 -14.05
N SER A 27 -9.31 -7.54 -14.64
CA SER A 27 -7.90 -7.70 -14.22
C SER A 27 -7.65 -7.26 -12.78
N GLU A 28 -8.35 -6.24 -12.30
CA GLU A 28 -8.24 -5.77 -10.91
C GLU A 28 -8.85 -6.77 -9.93
N VAL A 29 -9.94 -7.43 -10.31
CA VAL A 29 -10.52 -8.53 -9.53
C VAL A 29 -9.57 -9.72 -9.49
N ASP A 30 -8.90 -10.06 -10.59
CA ASP A 30 -7.93 -11.15 -10.61
C ASP A 30 -6.73 -10.88 -9.70
N SER A 31 -6.16 -9.66 -9.75
CA SER A 31 -5.06 -9.28 -8.85
C SER A 31 -5.47 -9.29 -7.37
N LEU A 32 -6.66 -8.78 -7.03
CA LEU A 32 -7.15 -8.80 -5.66
C LEU A 32 -7.46 -10.22 -5.19
N HIS A 33 -7.97 -11.07 -6.07
CA HIS A 33 -8.21 -12.48 -5.77
C HIS A 33 -6.90 -13.21 -5.44
N GLU A 34 -5.87 -13.03 -6.27
CA GLU A 34 -4.54 -13.60 -6.03
C GLU A 34 -3.96 -13.13 -4.68
N LEU A 35 -4.06 -11.83 -4.37
CA LEU A 35 -3.63 -11.29 -3.08
C LEU A 35 -4.38 -11.90 -1.90
N ALA A 36 -5.70 -12.13 -2.03
CA ALA A 36 -6.52 -12.70 -0.97
C ALA A 36 -6.28 -14.21 -0.78
N THR A 37 -6.03 -14.97 -1.86
CA THR A 37 -5.89 -16.43 -1.80
C THR A 37 -4.46 -16.93 -1.64
N GLU A 38 -3.46 -16.10 -1.96
CA GLU A 38 -2.03 -16.43 -1.82
C GLU A 38 -1.30 -15.46 -0.86
N PRO A 39 -1.76 -15.26 0.39
CA PRO A 39 -1.17 -14.28 1.30
C PRO A 39 0.33 -14.55 1.53
N ASP A 40 0.74 -15.82 1.61
CA ASP A 40 2.13 -16.22 1.87
C ASP A 40 3.12 -15.75 0.79
N LYS A 41 2.66 -15.60 -0.46
CA LYS A 41 3.49 -15.15 -1.58
C LYS A 41 3.85 -13.66 -1.50
N TYR A 42 3.05 -12.90 -0.77
CA TYR A 42 3.10 -11.45 -0.75
C TYR A 42 3.38 -10.88 0.64
N ASN A 43 3.07 -11.63 1.69
CA ASN A 43 3.28 -11.22 3.06
C ASN A 43 4.75 -10.91 3.34
N GLY A 44 5.01 -9.75 3.93
CA GLY A 44 6.35 -9.27 4.25
C GLY A 44 7.09 -8.65 3.07
N LYS A 45 6.55 -8.66 1.85
CA LYS A 45 7.16 -7.89 0.75
C LYS A 45 7.10 -6.41 1.08
N SER A 46 8.25 -5.75 0.99
CA SER A 46 8.37 -4.33 1.27
C SER A 46 9.14 -3.59 0.20
N LYS A 47 8.83 -2.32 0.02
CA LYS A 47 9.55 -1.39 -0.84
C LYS A 47 9.81 -0.12 -0.05
N THR A 48 11.07 0.31 -0.06
CA THR A 48 11.51 1.53 0.61
C THR A 48 11.93 2.54 -0.43
N ILE A 49 11.38 3.75 -0.33
CA ILE A 49 11.71 4.89 -1.17
C ILE A 49 12.41 5.91 -0.27
N ARG A 50 13.56 6.40 -0.72
CA ARG A 50 14.34 7.42 0.00
C ARG A 50 14.45 8.66 -0.86
N ASN A 51 14.20 9.82 -0.27
CA ASN A 51 14.38 11.11 -0.91
C ASN A 51 15.26 12.01 -0.05
N LYS A 52 15.93 12.95 -0.70
CA LYS A 52 16.67 14.03 -0.05
C LYS A 52 16.43 15.33 -0.80
N PHE A 53 16.07 16.39 -0.08
CA PHE A 53 15.82 17.70 -0.69
C PHE A 53 16.02 18.85 0.30
N ASP A 54 16.24 20.05 -0.25
CA ASP A 54 16.37 21.28 0.53
C ASP A 54 15.00 21.99 0.62
N GLY A 55 14.66 22.47 1.81
CA GLY A 55 13.46 23.25 2.10
C GLY A 55 13.76 24.59 2.76
N VAL A 56 12.73 25.41 2.92
CA VAL A 56 12.81 26.69 3.64
C VAL A 56 11.63 26.80 4.60
N SER A 57 11.93 27.06 5.87
CA SER A 57 10.95 27.34 6.94
C SER A 57 11.15 28.77 7.48
N SER A 58 10.39 29.15 8.51
CA SER A 58 10.59 30.41 9.23
C SER A 58 11.98 30.51 9.89
N ASP A 59 12.58 29.37 10.22
CA ASP A 59 13.85 29.28 10.97
C ASP A 59 15.07 29.20 10.04
N GLY A 60 14.85 29.06 8.73
CA GLY A 60 15.90 29.08 7.73
C GLY A 60 15.76 27.97 6.69
N LYS A 61 16.88 27.68 6.01
CA LYS A 61 16.97 26.54 5.09
C LYS A 61 17.27 25.28 5.89
N TYR A 62 16.67 24.17 5.47
CA TYR A 62 16.94 22.85 6.03
C TYR A 62 17.14 21.84 4.90
N THR A 63 17.89 20.78 5.19
CA THR A 63 18.04 19.61 4.33
C THR A 63 17.25 18.47 4.93
N ARG A 64 16.23 17.97 4.22
CA ARG A 64 15.43 16.82 4.66
C ARG A 64 15.91 15.54 4.01
N GLU A 65 16.15 14.53 4.83
CA GLU A 65 16.24 13.13 4.41
C GLU A 65 14.98 12.41 4.85
N GLU A 66 14.25 11.84 3.91
CA GLU A 66 13.01 11.12 4.20
C GLU A 66 13.01 9.70 3.62
N GLU A 67 12.39 8.80 4.35
CA GLU A 67 12.22 7.40 3.97
C GLU A 67 10.75 7.02 4.11
N THR A 68 10.22 6.38 3.07
CA THR A 68 8.90 5.76 3.11
C THR A 68 9.01 4.27 2.79
N THR A 69 8.66 3.43 3.76
CA THR A 69 8.56 1.98 3.58
C THR A 69 7.11 1.57 3.48
N TYR A 70 6.77 0.85 2.42
CA TYR A 70 5.49 0.18 2.26
C TYR A 70 5.69 -1.32 2.44
N THR A 71 4.89 -1.97 3.28
CA THR A 71 4.95 -3.40 3.56
C THR A 71 3.59 -4.03 3.33
N LEU A 72 3.54 -5.04 2.46
CA LEU A 72 2.34 -5.82 2.20
C LEU A 72 2.20 -6.90 3.27
N ARG A 73 1.04 -6.93 3.93
CA ARG A 73 0.68 -7.92 4.93
C ARG A 73 -0.52 -8.70 4.42
N GLY A 74 -0.39 -10.01 4.38
CA GLY A 74 -1.49 -10.94 4.15
C GLY A 74 -1.51 -11.92 5.32
N ASP A 75 -2.55 -11.87 6.12
CA ASP A 75 -2.75 -12.77 7.26
C ASP A 75 -4.23 -13.19 7.37
N LYS A 76 -4.58 -13.88 8.46
CA LYS A 76 -5.95 -14.36 8.70
C LYS A 76 -6.96 -13.22 8.89
N GLU A 77 -6.51 -11.99 9.17
CA GLU A 77 -7.34 -10.81 9.33
C GLU A 77 -7.57 -10.07 8.01
N GLY A 78 -6.85 -10.45 6.95
CA GLY A 78 -7.02 -9.93 5.61
C GLY A 78 -5.72 -9.47 4.96
N VAL A 79 -5.87 -8.71 3.88
CA VAL A 79 -4.74 -8.10 3.16
C VAL A 79 -4.73 -6.60 3.43
N ARG A 80 -3.57 -6.08 3.82
CA ARG A 80 -3.34 -4.64 4.05
C ARG A 80 -1.94 -4.23 3.61
N ILE A 81 -1.76 -2.94 3.33
CA ILE A 81 -0.44 -2.34 3.11
C ILE A 81 -0.17 -1.36 4.26
N GLU A 82 0.90 -1.63 5.00
CA GLU A 82 1.42 -0.76 6.05
C GLU A 82 2.42 0.21 5.42
N LYS A 83 2.21 1.51 5.58
CA LYS A 83 3.13 2.57 5.18
C LYS A 83 3.75 3.17 6.42
N LYS A 84 5.07 3.20 6.48
CA LYS A 84 5.85 3.91 7.49
C LYS A 84 6.63 5.01 6.79
N TYR A 85 6.40 6.25 7.21
CA TYR A 85 7.13 7.42 6.77
C TYR A 85 7.98 7.93 7.93
N GLN A 86 9.21 8.32 7.65
CA GLN A 86 10.08 8.99 8.60
C GLN A 86 10.90 10.05 7.88
N TYR A 87 11.26 11.12 8.58
CA TYR A 87 12.21 12.11 8.10
C TYR A 87 13.14 12.60 9.20
N HIS A 88 14.31 13.08 8.78
CA HIS A 88 15.31 13.75 9.58
C HIS A 88 15.82 14.98 8.82
N ASP A 89 15.77 16.13 9.48
CA ASP A 89 16.29 17.39 9.00
C ASP A 89 17.67 17.67 9.64
N ASP A 90 18.55 18.36 8.92
CA ASP A 90 19.90 18.71 9.37
C ASP A 90 19.94 19.70 10.56
N ASP A 91 18.84 20.40 10.81
CA ASP A 91 18.62 21.23 12.00
C ASP A 91 18.18 20.41 13.23
N GLY A 92 18.04 19.10 13.09
CA GLY A 92 17.67 18.16 14.15
C GLY A 92 16.17 17.86 14.24
N GLN A 93 15.31 18.41 13.38
CA GLN A 93 13.90 18.04 13.35
C GLN A 93 13.70 16.62 12.82
N THR A 94 12.75 15.91 13.42
CA THR A 94 12.37 14.56 12.98
C THR A 94 10.87 14.39 13.06
N GLY A 95 10.34 13.53 12.21
CA GLY A 95 8.96 13.08 12.36
C GLY A 95 8.74 11.73 11.72
N GLU A 96 7.73 11.04 12.23
CA GLU A 96 7.30 9.74 11.74
C GLU A 96 5.78 9.72 11.58
N ASN A 97 5.31 8.91 10.64
CA ASN A 97 3.90 8.69 10.43
C ASN A 97 3.65 7.26 9.92
N GLU A 98 2.67 6.60 10.51
CA GLU A 98 2.23 5.28 10.07
C GLU A 98 0.82 5.37 9.48
N THR A 99 0.59 4.67 8.37
CA THR A 99 -0.71 4.64 7.69
C THR A 99 -1.00 3.23 7.21
N VAL A 100 -2.21 2.74 7.42
CA VAL A 100 -2.64 1.41 6.99
C VAL A 100 -3.68 1.56 5.87
N TYR A 101 -3.44 0.83 4.77
CA TYR A 101 -4.33 0.77 3.62
C TYR A 101 -4.94 -0.62 3.52
N ASN A 102 -6.24 -0.75 3.75
CA ASN A 102 -6.98 -2.01 3.78
C ASN A 102 -8.11 -2.10 2.76
N THR A 103 -8.34 -1.04 1.97
CA THR A 103 -9.34 -1.06 0.90
C THR A 103 -8.74 -1.64 -0.38
N GLY A 104 -9.55 -2.38 -1.15
CA GLY A 104 -9.11 -2.96 -2.40
C GLY A 104 -8.63 -1.92 -3.41
N ARG A 105 -9.12 -0.66 -3.31
CA ARG A 105 -8.67 0.43 -4.19
C ARG A 105 -7.28 0.92 -3.82
N ASP A 106 -7.02 1.14 -2.55
CA ASP A 106 -5.71 1.59 -2.08
C ASP A 106 -4.66 0.50 -2.30
N ILE A 107 -5.02 -0.75 -2.00
CA ILE A 107 -4.17 -1.92 -2.24
C ILE A 107 -3.79 -1.99 -3.72
N LEU A 108 -4.74 -1.88 -4.65
CA LEU A 108 -4.43 -1.90 -6.09
C LEU A 108 -3.56 -0.73 -6.55
N ASN A 109 -3.82 0.48 -6.03
CA ASN A 109 -3.05 1.67 -6.41
C ASN A 109 -1.60 1.54 -5.97
N LEU A 110 -1.38 1.10 -4.72
CA LEU A 110 -0.05 0.91 -4.17
C LEU A 110 0.63 -0.31 -4.82
N PHE A 111 -0.06 -1.43 -4.96
CA PHE A 111 0.47 -2.65 -5.56
C PHE A 111 0.96 -2.45 -7.01
N LYS A 112 0.29 -1.61 -7.80
CA LYS A 112 0.79 -1.21 -9.13
C LYS A 112 2.11 -0.43 -9.04
N SER A 113 2.29 0.40 -8.02
CA SER A 113 3.56 1.11 -7.78
C SER A 113 4.69 0.17 -7.31
N PHE A 114 4.36 -0.97 -6.70
CA PHE A 114 5.32 -2.02 -6.36
C PHE A 114 5.79 -2.82 -7.58
N LEU A 115 4.88 -3.15 -8.51
CA LEU A 115 5.16 -4.04 -9.65
C LEU A 115 5.75 -3.35 -10.88
N ASN A 116 5.62 -2.03 -11.01
CA ASN A 116 6.09 -1.26 -12.17
C ASN A 116 7.53 -0.73 -12.01
N ASP A 117 8.35 -1.34 -11.15
CA ASP A 117 9.82 -1.16 -11.20
C ASP A 117 10.46 -2.29 -12.02
#